data_AF-A0A8T5L024-F1
#
_entry.id   AF-A0A8T5L024-F1
#
_cell.length_a   1.000
_cell.length_b   1.000
_cell.length_c   1.000
_cell.angle_alpha   90.00
_cell.angle_beta   90.00
_cell.angle_gamma   90.00
#
_symmetry.space_group_name_H-M   'P 1'
#
loop_
_entity.id
_entity.type
_entity.pdbx_description
1 polymer ?
#
loop_
_entity_poly.entity_id
_entity_poly.type
_entity_poly.pdbx_seq_one_letter_code
_entity_poly.pdbx_strand_id
1 'polypeptide(L)'
;MDIQDQNELAKARQMEEMKKQMLSVMLTKEAYERLSRVRSVNPQTVAHVEMYLIQLYQAGKFNEQITDAKLKEILQILSEKKDFKITRR
;
A
#
# COMPACT_ATOMS: atom_id res chain seq x y z
N MET A 1 25.13 -23.12 16.67
CA MET A 1 24.03 -22.17 16.41
C MET A 1 24.18 -21.71 14.98
N ASP A 2 23.14 -21.93 14.20
CA ASP A 2 23.14 -22.28 12.78
C ASP A 2 23.64 -21.23 11.79
N ILE A 3 24.50 -21.65 10.86
CA ILE A 3 24.87 -20.88 9.66
C ILE A 3 23.68 -20.84 8.66
N GLN A 4 22.70 -21.75 8.78
CA GLN A 4 21.50 -21.77 7.93
C GLN A 4 20.55 -20.60 8.19
N ASP A 5 20.44 -20.13 9.43
CA ASP A 5 19.50 -19.07 9.84
C ASP A 5 19.85 -17.69 9.24
N GLN A 6 21.15 -17.38 9.13
CA GLN A 6 21.63 -16.13 8.55
C GLN A 6 21.26 -15.98 7.06
N ASN A 7 21.23 -17.09 6.32
CA ASN A 7 20.97 -17.07 4.89
C ASN A 7 19.47 -16.91 4.57
N GLU A 8 18.61 -17.44 5.43
CA GLU A 8 17.15 -17.28 5.32
C GLU A 8 16.70 -15.87 5.71
N LEU A 9 17.27 -15.31 6.79
CA LEU A 9 17.04 -13.92 7.19
C LEU A 9 17.48 -12.91 6.13
N ALA A 10 18.63 -13.15 5.49
CA ALA A 10 19.10 -12.30 4.40
C ALA A 10 18.15 -12.32 3.19
N LYS A 11 17.68 -13.51 2.77
CA LYS A 11 16.72 -13.64 1.67
C LYS A 11 15.38 -12.99 1.97
N ALA A 12 14.87 -13.13 3.20
CA ALA A 12 13.63 -12.48 3.62
C ALA A 12 13.74 -10.95 3.55
N ARG A 13 14.84 -10.39 4.06
CA ARG A 13 15.10 -8.94 3.99
C ARG A 13 15.23 -8.43 2.56
N GLN A 14 15.93 -9.15 1.69
CA GLN A 14 16.05 -8.77 0.28
C GLN A 14 14.69 -8.76 -0.42
N MET A 15 13.82 -9.72 -0.14
CA MET A 15 12.44 -9.72 -0.67
C MET A 15 11.61 -8.56 -0.11
N GLU A 16 11.74 -8.22 1.18
CA GLU A 16 11.05 -7.08 1.77
C GLU A 16 11.55 -5.74 1.24
N GLU A 17 12.87 -5.58 1.06
CA GLU A 17 13.46 -4.39 0.47
C GLU A 17 13.05 -4.24 -0.99
N MET A 18 13.08 -5.31 -1.79
CA MET A 18 12.56 -5.29 -3.15
C MET A 18 11.08 -4.87 -3.17
N LYS A 19 10.24 -5.43 -2.30
CA LYS A 19 8.82 -5.03 -2.16
C LYS A 19 8.67 -3.55 -1.81
N LYS A 20 9.47 -3.03 -0.87
CA LYS A 20 9.44 -1.63 -0.46
C LYS A 20 9.92 -0.70 -1.56
N GLN A 21 11.00 -1.04 -2.25
CA GLN A 21 11.50 -0.29 -3.39
C GLN A 21 10.46 -0.27 -4.50
N MET A 22 9.85 -1.41 -4.80
CA MET A 22 8.77 -1.52 -5.77
C MET A 22 7.57 -0.63 -5.41
N LEU A 23 7.11 -0.64 -4.16
CA LEU A 23 6.06 0.26 -3.69
C LEU A 23 6.47 1.73 -3.82
N SER A 24 7.71 2.06 -3.46
CA SER A 24 8.24 3.42 -3.54
C SER A 24 8.39 3.93 -4.97
N VAL A 25 8.66 3.04 -5.93
CA VAL A 25 8.71 3.37 -7.36
C VAL A 25 7.30 3.42 -7.94
N MET A 26 6.36 2.63 -7.40
CA MET A 26 4.96 2.63 -7.79
C MET A 26 4.20 3.85 -7.25
N LEU A 27 4.70 4.58 -6.26
CA LEU A 27 4.07 5.79 -5.73
C LEU A 27 4.81 7.03 -6.22
N THR A 28 4.09 7.96 -6.84
CA THR A 28 4.67 9.28 -7.15
C THR A 28 4.92 10.07 -5.86
N LYS A 29 5.87 11.02 -5.92
CA LYS A 29 6.16 11.91 -4.79
C LYS A 29 4.91 12.63 -4.26
N GLU A 30 4.07 13.09 -5.19
CA GLU A 30 2.80 13.77 -4.87
C GLU A 30 1.81 12.83 -4.16
N ALA A 31 1.70 11.57 -4.61
CA ALA A 31 0.87 10.57 -3.97
C ALA A 31 1.37 10.25 -2.55
N TYR A 32 2.68 10.15 -2.32
CA TYR A 32 3.25 9.93 -1.00
C TYR A 32 2.96 11.09 -0.03
N GLU A 33 3.15 12.34 -0.49
CA GLU A 33 2.81 13.52 0.31
C GLU A 33 1.34 13.54 0.68
N ARG A 34 0.45 13.18 -0.26
CA ARG A 34 -0.97 13.12 0.04
C ARG A 34 -1.34 12.00 0.98
N LEU A 35 -0.77 10.81 0.79
CA LEU A 35 -0.96 9.68 1.71
C LEU A 35 -0.55 10.08 3.13
N SER A 36 0.54 10.84 3.28
CA SER A 36 1.00 11.38 4.57
C SER A 36 -0.01 12.36 5.20
N ARG A 37 -0.56 13.30 4.42
CA ARG A 37 -1.62 14.22 4.89
C ARG A 37 -2.90 13.49 5.28
N VAL A 38 -3.31 12.50 4.47
CA VAL A 38 -4.51 11.71 4.72
C VAL A 38 -4.31 10.78 5.91
N ARG A 39 -3.09 10.29 6.17
CA ARG A 39 -2.77 9.47 7.35
C ARG A 39 -3.05 10.24 8.64
N SER A 40 -2.77 11.55 8.69
CA SER A 40 -3.09 12.39 9.85
C SER A 40 -4.59 12.56 10.09
N VAL A 41 -5.40 12.54 9.02
CA VAL A 41 -6.86 12.75 9.12
C VAL A 41 -7.60 11.43 9.33
N ASN A 42 -7.23 10.38 8.60
CA ASN A 42 -7.90 9.09 8.62
C ASN A 42 -6.91 7.94 8.30
N PRO A 43 -6.13 7.47 9.30
CA PRO A 43 -5.10 6.44 9.10
C PRO A 43 -5.69 5.10 8.66
N GLN A 44 -6.97 4.85 8.96
CA GLN A 44 -7.63 3.62 8.54
C GLN A 44 -7.83 3.55 7.03
N THR A 45 -8.20 4.66 6.37
CA THR A 45 -8.35 4.67 4.92
C THR A 45 -6.99 4.44 4.25
N VAL A 46 -5.92 5.03 4.81
CA VAL A 46 -4.55 4.81 4.34
C VAL A 46 -4.14 3.34 4.42
N ALA A 47 -4.42 2.65 5.53
CA ALA A 47 -4.13 1.22 5.64
C ALA A 47 -4.84 0.38 4.57
N HIS A 48 -6.09 0.72 4.22
CA HIS A 48 -6.82 0.03 3.15
C HIS A 48 -6.25 0.32 1.76
N VAL A 49 -5.84 1.57 1.52
CA VAL A 49 -5.14 1.94 0.29
C VAL A 49 -3.85 1.14 0.17
N GLU A 50 -2.98 1.17 1.19
CA GLU A 50 -1.70 0.44 1.19
C GLU A 50 -1.92 -1.05 0.88
N MET A 51 -2.89 -1.69 1.55
CA MET A 51 -3.27 -3.08 1.29
C MET A 51 -3.72 -3.32 -0.16
N TYR A 52 -4.54 -2.43 -0.71
CA TYR A 52 -5.04 -2.53 -2.08
C TYR A 52 -3.93 -2.35 -3.12
N LEU A 53 -3.00 -1.41 -2.89
CA LEU A 53 -1.85 -1.19 -3.77
C LEU A 53 -0.94 -2.41 -3.80
N ILE A 54 -0.66 -2.98 -2.62
CA ILE A 54 0.13 -4.20 -2.48
C ILE A 54 -0.52 -5.37 -3.22
N GLN A 55 -1.84 -5.52 -3.14
CA GLN A 55 -2.57 -6.59 -3.85
C GLN A 55 -2.50 -6.41 -5.37
N LEU A 56 -2.73 -5.19 -5.86
CA LEU A 56 -2.65 -4.89 -7.29
C LEU A 56 -1.24 -5.12 -7.86
N TYR A 57 -0.23 -4.75 -7.08
CA TYR A 57 1.18 -4.95 -7.43
C TYR A 57 1.53 -6.44 -7.49
N GLN A 58 1.14 -7.22 -6.49
CA GLN A 58 1.35 -8.68 -6.49
C GLN A 58 0.61 -9.39 -7.62
N ALA A 59 -0.56 -8.88 -8.02
CA ALA A 59 -1.32 -9.41 -9.14
C ALA A 59 -0.68 -9.09 -10.52
N GLY A 60 0.41 -8.31 -10.56
CA GLY A 60 1.06 -7.90 -11.80
C GLY A 60 0.19 -7.03 -12.71
N LYS A 61 -0.93 -6.52 -12.18
CA LYS A 61 -1.91 -5.71 -12.93
C LYS A 61 -1.57 -4.23 -12.99
N PHE A 62 -0.52 -3.81 -12.28
CA PHE A 62 -0.04 -2.45 -12.27
C PHE A 62 1.46 -2.41 -12.56
N ASN A 63 1.81 -1.90 -13.73
CA ASN A 63 3.18 -1.51 -14.10
C ASN A 63 3.37 0.01 -14.06
N GLU A 64 2.35 0.76 -13.64
CA GLU A 64 2.33 2.21 -13.71
C GLU A 64 2.39 2.85 -12.32
N GLN A 65 2.97 4.06 -12.27
CA GLN A 65 3.07 4.84 -11.05
C GLN A 65 1.69 5.40 -10.65
N ILE A 66 1.35 5.28 -9.39
CA ILE A 66 0.17 5.82 -8.75
C ILE A 66 0.40 7.31 -8.51
N THR A 67 -0.31 8.09 -9.31
CA THR A 67 -0.39 9.55 -9.24
C THR A 67 -1.34 9.99 -8.13
N ASP A 68 -1.27 11.27 -7.75
CA ASP A 68 -2.25 11.88 -6.82
C ASP A 68 -3.70 11.63 -7.28
N ALA A 69 -3.98 11.77 -8.56
CA ALA A 69 -5.33 11.57 -9.11
C ALA A 69 -5.85 10.15 -8.84
N LYS A 70 -5.04 9.13 -9.14
CA LYS A 70 -5.41 7.72 -8.93
C LYS A 70 -5.55 7.40 -7.44
N LEU A 71 -4.64 7.92 -6.62
CA LEU A 71 -4.70 7.78 -5.17
C LEU A 71 -5.99 8.40 -4.61
N LYS A 72 -6.36 9.59 -5.10
CA LYS A 72 -7.58 10.28 -4.71
C LYS A 72 -8.83 9.49 -5.09
N GLU A 73 -8.90 8.93 -6.29
CA GLU A 73 -10.01 8.06 -6.68
C GLU A 73 -10.14 6.85 -5.74
N ILE A 74 -9.04 6.16 -5.45
CA ILE A 74 -9.03 5.01 -4.54
C ILE A 74 -9.45 5.44 -3.13
N LEU A 75 -8.94 6.58 -2.65
CA LEU A 75 -9.32 7.15 -1.36
C LEU A 75 -10.80 7.50 -1.29
N GLN A 76 -11.39 8.06 -2.35
CA GLN A 76 -12.82 8.36 -2.40
C GLN A 76 -13.65 7.07 -2.33
N ILE A 77 -13.31 6.08 -3.18
CA ILE A 77 -14.00 4.78 -3.20
C ILE A 77 -13.92 4.08 -1.83
N LEU A 78 -12.76 4.12 -1.17
CA LEU A 78 -12.56 3.49 0.14
C LEU A 78 -13.16 4.29 1.30
N SER A 79 -13.19 5.62 1.19
CA SER A 79 -13.82 6.48 2.19
C SER A 79 -15.34 6.32 2.16
N GLU A 80 -15.96 6.30 0.98
CA GLU A 80 -17.43 6.11 0.84
C GLU A 80 -17.88 4.71 1.29
N LYS A 81 -17.04 3.68 1.13
CA LYS A 81 -17.36 2.33 1.61
C LYS A 81 -17.40 2.20 3.13
N LYS A 82 -16.87 3.17 3.88
CA LYS A 82 -16.95 3.19 5.36
C LYS A 82 -18.33 3.59 5.88
N ASP A 83 -19.16 4.26 5.08
CA ASP A 83 -20.51 4.68 5.47
C ASP A 83 -21.58 3.59 5.26
N PHE A 84 -21.23 2.42 4.69
CA PHE A 84 -22.17 1.31 4.46
C PHE A 84 -22.02 0.12 5.41
N LYS A 85 -21.60 0.35 6.66
CA LYS A 85 -21.83 -0.64 7.74
C LYS A 85 -23.17 -0.37 8.43
N ILE A 86 -24.26 -0.30 7.66
CA ILE A 86 -25.60 -0.50 8.23
C ILE A 86 -25.78 -2.00 8.39
N THR A 87 -25.64 -2.44 9.64
CA THR A 87 -26.14 -3.69 10.21
C THR A 87 -27.41 -4.16 9.50
N ARG A 88 -27.38 -5.37 8.93
CA ARG A 88 -28.60 -6.13 8.67
C ARG A 88 -28.61 -7.32 9.62
N ARG A 89 -29.70 -7.38 10.41
CA ARG A 89 -30.00 -8.33 11.49
C ARG A 89 -29.78 -9.78 11.11
#